data_AF-A0A9N9P5P4-F1
#
_entry.id   AF-A0A9N9P5P4-F1
#
_cell.length_a   1.000
_cell.length_b   1.000
_cell.length_c   1.000
_cell.angle_alpha   90.00
_cell.angle_beta   90.00
_cell.angle_gamma   90.00
#
_symmetry.space_group_name_H-M   'P 1'
#
loop_
_entity.id
_entity.type
_entity.pdbx_description
1 polymer ?
#
loop_
_entity_poly.entity_id
_entity_poly.type
_entity_poly.pdbx_seq_one_letter_code
_entity_poly.pdbx_strand_id
1 'polypeptide(L)'
;GFFTLFWIAMVFYTLKIGAGNFESAGFLFDLSFFRLFSQDAIGLLLSDACMIGSMFFAVLLQKLIAIGLIRWKYTGMVIQHIFQISFLFIPIYWTFVKNWPWVQSGFFVLHTISMLMKLHSYSFYCGELSEWALRLKYLKEMHSKLIGASKKLDSECDESKDQQEIDKLKSQIDQVEGYLNSPTGNI
;
A
#
# COMPACT_ATOMS: atom_id res chain seq x y z
N GLY A 1 -40.00 4.74 -7.86
CA GLY A 1 -40.97 3.84 -7.21
C GLY A 1 -40.31 2.89 -6.23
N PHE A 2 -39.51 1.94 -6.70
CA PHE A 2 -38.93 0.86 -5.89
C PHE A 2 -38.08 1.33 -4.69
N PHE A 3 -37.18 2.31 -4.89
CA PHE A 3 -36.40 2.90 -3.79
C PHE A 3 -37.30 3.51 -2.71
N THR A 4 -38.32 4.26 -3.10
CA THR A 4 -39.30 4.86 -2.17
C THR A 4 -40.10 3.80 -1.42
N LEU A 5 -40.55 2.74 -2.09
CA LEU A 5 -41.24 1.61 -1.48
C LEU A 5 -40.34 0.86 -0.48
N PHE A 6 -39.07 0.65 -0.81
CA PHE A 6 -38.08 0.04 0.08
C PHE A 6 -37.94 0.85 1.39
N TRP A 7 -37.81 2.17 1.31
CA TRP A 7 -37.70 3.02 2.50
C TRP A 7 -38.99 3.05 3.32
N ILE A 8 -40.15 3.13 2.68
CA ILE A 8 -41.45 3.05 3.39
C ILE A 8 -41.57 1.70 4.12
N ALA A 9 -41.22 0.58 3.48
CA ALA A 9 -41.22 -0.73 4.11
C ALA A 9 -40.23 -0.83 5.28
N MET A 10 -39.01 -0.28 5.15
CA MET A 10 -38.02 -0.22 6.23
C MET A 10 -38.53 0.56 7.44
N VAL A 11 -39.23 1.68 7.22
CA VAL A 11 -39.83 2.47 8.30
C VAL A 11 -40.93 1.68 9.02
N PHE A 12 -41.87 1.07 8.28
CA PHE A 12 -42.93 0.26 8.87
C PHE A 12 -42.37 -0.95 9.64
N TYR A 13 -41.34 -1.61 9.10
CA TYR A 13 -40.68 -2.74 9.75
C TYR A 13 -39.99 -2.32 11.06
N THR A 14 -39.29 -1.18 11.05
CA THR A 14 -38.62 -0.62 12.25
C THR A 14 -39.63 -0.26 13.33
N LEU A 15 -40.75 0.38 12.95
CA LEU A 15 -41.84 0.71 13.88
C LEU A 15 -42.47 -0.54 14.49
N LYS A 16 -42.69 -1.59 13.69
CA LYS A 16 -43.23 -2.87 14.16
C LYS A 16 -42.32 -3.52 15.20
N ILE A 17 -41.01 -3.54 14.95
CA ILE A 17 -40.01 -4.05 15.89
C ILE A 17 -39.98 -3.22 17.18
N GLY A 18 -39.99 -1.89 17.04
CA GLY A 18 -39.99 -0.99 18.20
C GLY A 18 -41.21 -1.17 19.09
N ALA A 19 -42.41 -1.29 18.50
CA ALA A 19 -43.65 -1.53 19.23
C ALA A 19 -43.65 -2.89 19.96
N GLY A 20 -43.18 -3.95 19.30
CA GLY A 20 -43.07 -5.28 19.92
C GLY A 20 -42.06 -5.35 21.07
N ASN A 21 -40.94 -4.65 20.95
CA ASN A 21 -39.94 -4.53 22.02
C ASN A 21 -40.46 -3.70 23.20
N PHE A 22 -41.22 -2.63 22.93
CA PHE A 22 -41.83 -1.79 23.96
C PHE A 22 -42.84 -2.58 24.81
N GLU A 23 -43.69 -3.38 24.17
CA GLU A 23 -44.68 -4.21 24.86
C GLU A 23 -44.02 -5.33 25.71
N SER A 24 -42.91 -5.89 25.24
CA SER A 24 -42.26 -7.04 25.89
C SER A 24 -41.26 -6.67 26.99
N ALA A 25 -40.55 -5.55 26.86
CA ALA A 25 -39.42 -5.20 27.73
C ALA A 25 -39.46 -3.77 28.30
N GLY A 26 -40.40 -2.92 27.88
CA GLY A 26 -40.53 -1.54 28.35
C GLY A 26 -39.46 -0.56 27.82
N PHE A 27 -38.52 -1.03 27.00
CA PHE A 27 -37.49 -0.22 26.34
C PHE A 27 -37.60 -0.34 24.82
N LEU A 28 -37.50 0.80 24.10
CA LEU A 28 -37.60 0.84 22.63
C LEU A 28 -36.42 0.18 21.91
N PHE A 29 -35.23 0.26 22.50
CA PHE A 29 -34.00 -0.33 21.99
C PHE A 29 -33.28 -1.01 23.15
N ASP A 30 -33.04 -2.31 23.00
CA ASP A 30 -32.29 -3.08 23.99
C ASP A 30 -30.83 -2.55 24.06
N LEU A 31 -30.49 -1.89 25.17
CA LEU A 31 -29.15 -1.37 25.44
C LEU A 31 -28.10 -2.49 25.59
N SER A 32 -28.50 -3.76 25.72
CA SER A 32 -27.55 -4.87 25.76
C SER A 32 -26.91 -5.12 24.39
N PHE A 33 -27.61 -4.88 23.28
CA PHE A 33 -26.99 -4.86 21.94
C PHE A 33 -25.93 -3.77 21.81
N PHE A 34 -26.22 -2.57 22.33
CA PHE A 34 -25.26 -1.47 22.31
C PHE A 34 -24.06 -1.74 23.23
N ARG A 35 -24.31 -2.37 24.38
CA ARG A 35 -23.25 -2.83 25.30
C ARG A 35 -22.39 -3.92 24.66
N LEU A 36 -22.97 -4.87 23.93
CA LEU A 36 -22.22 -5.86 23.13
C LEU A 36 -21.34 -5.19 22.07
N PHE A 37 -21.84 -4.13 21.44
CA PHE A 37 -21.11 -3.39 20.42
C PHE A 37 -19.97 -2.55 21.02
N SER A 38 -20.20 -1.92 22.17
CA SER A 38 -19.29 -0.96 22.81
C SER A 38 -18.26 -1.60 23.75
N GLN A 39 -18.58 -2.72 24.41
CA GLN A 39 -17.73 -3.34 25.44
C GLN A 39 -16.36 -3.76 24.89
N ASP A 40 -16.29 -4.20 23.63
CA ASP A 40 -15.03 -4.60 22.98
C ASP A 40 -14.52 -3.61 21.92
N ALA A 41 -15.23 -2.48 21.70
CA ALA A 41 -14.87 -1.49 20.69
C ALA A 41 -13.52 -0.81 20.97
N ILE A 42 -13.16 -0.61 22.24
CA ILE A 42 -11.87 -0.01 22.64
C ILE A 42 -10.74 -1.00 22.37
N GLY A 43 -10.96 -2.29 22.66
CA GLY A 43 -10.00 -3.35 22.34
C GLY A 43 -9.77 -3.48 20.84
N LEU A 44 -10.83 -3.31 20.05
CA LEU A 44 -10.80 -3.26 18.58
C LEU A 44 -9.98 -2.09 18.08
N LEU A 45 -10.27 -0.88 18.56
CA LEU A 45 -9.54 0.34 18.18
C LEU A 45 -8.04 0.23 18.50
N LEU A 46 -7.70 -0.30 19.68
CA LEU A 46 -6.29 -0.47 20.07
C LEU A 46 -5.56 -1.49 19.19
N SER A 47 -6.24 -2.58 18.82
CA SER A 47 -5.69 -3.59 17.91
C SER A 47 -5.51 -3.03 16.51
N ASP A 48 -6.47 -2.23 16.04
CA ASP A 48 -6.40 -1.55 14.76
C ASP A 48 -5.26 -0.52 14.72
N ALA A 49 -5.11 0.28 15.78
CA ALA A 49 -4.00 1.20 15.95
C ALA A 49 -2.64 0.48 16.00
N CYS A 50 -2.56 -0.67 16.69
CA CYS A 50 -1.35 -1.49 16.72
C CYS A 50 -1.01 -2.04 15.33
N MET A 51 -2.01 -2.51 14.60
CA MET A 51 -1.84 -2.98 13.22
C MET A 51 -1.36 -1.85 12.31
N ILE A 52 -1.97 -0.67 12.37
CA ILE A 52 -1.54 0.51 11.61
C ILE A 52 -0.11 0.91 12.02
N GLY A 53 0.22 0.84 13.32
CA GLY A 53 1.58 1.05 13.83
C GLY A 53 2.59 0.09 13.22
N SER A 54 2.22 -1.19 13.06
CA SER A 54 3.06 -2.18 12.38
C SER A 54 3.25 -1.88 10.89
N MET A 55 2.29 -1.23 10.22
CA MET A 55 2.49 -0.73 8.85
C MET A 55 3.53 0.38 8.78
N PHE A 56 3.58 1.29 9.76
CA PHE A 56 4.62 2.32 9.78
C PHE A 56 6.02 1.71 9.82
N PHE A 57 6.19 0.61 10.55
CA PHE A 57 7.45 -0.14 10.54
C PHE A 57 7.76 -0.75 9.17
N ALA A 58 6.74 -1.26 8.46
CA ALA A 58 6.85 -1.73 7.08
C ALA A 58 7.32 -0.63 6.11
N VAL A 59 6.75 0.55 6.24
CA VAL A 59 7.08 1.72 5.41
C VAL A 59 8.50 2.22 5.72
N LEU A 60 8.93 2.17 6.99
CA LEU A 60 10.32 2.46 7.36
C LEU A 60 11.29 1.47 6.73
N LEU A 61 10.98 0.16 6.77
CA LEU A 61 11.76 -0.86 6.08
C LEU A 61 11.86 -0.56 4.58
N GLN A 62 10.75 -0.19 3.94
CA GLN A 62 10.71 0.17 2.52
C GLN A 62 11.55 1.42 2.23
N LYS A 63 11.53 2.42 3.12
CA LYS A 63 12.36 3.62 3.02
C LYS A 63 13.86 3.28 3.15
N LEU A 64 14.21 2.34 4.02
CA LEU A 64 15.58 1.83 4.14
C LEU A 64 16.05 1.13 2.88
N ILE A 65 15.17 0.37 2.23
CA ILE A 65 15.48 -0.28 0.96
C ILE A 65 15.63 0.77 -0.17
N ALA A 66 14.77 1.78 -0.19
CA ALA A 66 14.83 2.88 -1.18
C ALA A 66 16.12 3.71 -1.10
N ILE A 67 16.78 3.76 0.07
CA ILE A 67 18.09 4.42 0.25
C ILE A 67 19.23 3.64 -0.46
N GLY A 68 18.97 2.43 -0.96
CA GLY A 68 19.91 1.70 -1.83
C GLY A 68 20.92 0.84 -1.08
N LEU A 69 20.67 0.54 0.20
CA LEU A 69 21.50 -0.40 0.97
C LEU A 69 21.30 -1.86 0.54
N ILE A 70 20.19 -2.18 -0.15
CA ILE A 70 19.84 -3.55 -0.52
C ILE A 70 19.39 -3.57 -1.98
N ARG A 71 19.96 -4.49 -2.78
CA ARG A 71 19.63 -4.66 -4.21
C ARG A 71 18.19 -5.19 -4.34
N TRP A 72 17.29 -4.38 -4.89
CA TRP A 72 15.83 -4.62 -4.93
C TRP A 72 15.45 -5.94 -5.60
N LYS A 73 16.11 -6.27 -6.72
CA LYS A 73 15.75 -7.38 -7.61
C LYS A 73 15.46 -8.77 -7.01
N TYR A 74 16.03 -9.12 -5.85
CA TYR A 74 15.78 -10.44 -5.23
C TYR A 74 15.57 -10.34 -3.72
N THR A 75 16.45 -9.63 -3.01
CA THR A 75 16.39 -9.54 -1.56
C THR A 75 15.20 -8.70 -1.08
N GLY A 76 14.86 -7.63 -1.81
CA GLY A 76 13.70 -6.77 -1.48
C GLY A 76 12.36 -7.49 -1.68
N MET A 77 12.23 -8.28 -2.75
CA MET A 77 11.00 -9.02 -3.02
C MET A 77 10.73 -10.11 -1.97
N VAL A 78 11.75 -10.87 -1.57
CA VAL A 78 11.61 -11.92 -0.55
C VAL A 78 11.28 -11.34 0.82
N ILE A 79 11.98 -10.26 1.24
CA ILE A 79 11.71 -9.61 2.52
C ILE A 79 10.29 -9.04 2.56
N GLN A 80 9.81 -8.49 1.43
CA GLN A 80 8.46 -7.95 1.31
C GLN A 80 7.39 -9.04 1.45
N HIS A 81 7.55 -10.20 0.79
CA HIS A 81 6.60 -11.29 0.93
C HIS A 81 6.57 -11.88 2.34
N ILE A 82 7.74 -12.06 2.98
CA ILE A 82 7.81 -12.53 4.37
C ILE A 82 7.10 -11.54 5.31
N PHE A 83 7.32 -10.24 5.10
CA PHE A 83 6.66 -9.21 5.88
C PHE A 83 5.14 -9.21 5.65
N GLN A 84 4.70 -9.32 4.40
CA GLN A 84 3.28 -9.33 4.02
C GLN A 84 2.55 -10.56 4.62
N ILE A 85 3.20 -11.72 4.61
CA ILE A 85 2.70 -12.93 5.28
C ILE A 85 2.59 -12.67 6.78
N SER A 86 3.64 -12.17 7.42
CA SER A 86 3.63 -11.88 8.85
C SER A 86 2.54 -10.87 9.24
N PHE A 87 2.37 -9.82 8.43
CA PHE A 87 1.35 -8.79 8.61
C PHE A 87 -0.07 -9.32 8.48
N LEU A 88 -0.30 -10.41 7.72
CA LEU A 88 -1.61 -11.05 7.61
C LEU A 88 -1.83 -12.08 8.73
N PHE A 89 -0.81 -12.89 9.05
CA PHE A 89 -0.92 -13.96 10.04
C PHE A 89 -1.02 -13.44 11.47
N ILE A 90 -0.30 -12.37 11.84
CA ILE A 90 -0.30 -11.83 13.21
C ILE A 90 -1.70 -11.33 13.61
N PRO A 91 -2.39 -10.47 12.83
CA PRO A 91 -3.73 -10.00 13.15
C PRO A 91 -4.77 -11.13 13.16
N ILE A 92 -4.67 -12.09 12.24
CA ILE A 92 -5.58 -13.25 12.19
C ILE A 92 -5.38 -14.15 13.41
N TYR A 93 -4.13 -14.44 13.79
CA TYR A 93 -3.86 -15.20 15.00
C TYR A 93 -4.39 -14.47 16.25
N TRP A 94 -4.22 -13.15 16.27
CA TRP A 94 -4.71 -12.31 17.37
C TRP A 94 -6.24 -12.31 17.50
N THR A 95 -7.00 -12.32 16.40
CA THR A 95 -8.47 -12.42 16.47
C THR A 95 -8.93 -13.76 17.03
N PHE A 96 -8.24 -14.85 16.72
CA PHE A 96 -8.55 -16.17 17.29
C PHE A 96 -8.26 -16.26 18.79
N VAL A 97 -7.17 -15.66 19.28
CA VAL A 97 -6.83 -15.67 20.71
C VAL A 97 -7.83 -14.85 21.54
N LYS A 98 -8.30 -13.72 21.00
CA LYS A 98 -9.15 -12.78 21.75
C LYS A 98 -10.64 -13.13 21.74
N ASN A 99 -11.07 -14.14 20.97
CA ASN A 99 -12.45 -14.64 20.88
C ASN A 99 -13.51 -13.53 20.78
N TRP A 100 -13.27 -12.55 19.92
CA TRP A 100 -14.18 -11.41 19.75
C TRP A 100 -15.52 -11.79 19.11
N PRO A 101 -16.60 -11.02 19.39
CA PRO A 101 -17.86 -11.12 18.67
C PRO A 101 -17.65 -11.13 17.16
N TRP A 102 -18.40 -11.96 16.42
CA TRP A 102 -18.23 -12.13 14.97
C TRP A 102 -18.09 -10.79 14.25
N VAL A 103 -18.97 -9.83 14.54
CA VAL A 103 -19.05 -8.56 13.80
C VAL A 103 -17.73 -7.77 13.89
N GLN A 104 -17.10 -7.77 15.07
CA GLN A 104 -15.85 -7.05 15.29
C GLN A 104 -14.66 -7.77 14.65
N SER A 105 -14.62 -9.11 14.77
CA SER A 105 -13.62 -9.94 14.09
C SER A 105 -13.68 -9.76 12.57
N GLY A 106 -14.89 -9.70 12.00
CA GLY A 106 -15.11 -9.45 10.58
C GLY A 106 -14.60 -8.07 10.14
N PHE A 107 -14.95 -7.02 10.88
CA PHE A 107 -14.46 -5.66 10.59
C PHE A 107 -12.93 -5.59 10.62
N PHE A 108 -12.31 -6.15 11.66
CA PHE A 108 -10.86 -6.13 11.81
C PHE A 108 -10.15 -6.84 10.67
N VAL A 109 -10.58 -8.05 10.31
CA VAL A 109 -9.98 -8.82 9.20
C VAL A 109 -10.15 -8.10 7.87
N LEU A 110 -11.32 -7.51 7.60
CA LEU A 110 -11.54 -6.70 6.40
C LEU A 110 -10.62 -5.48 6.37
N HIS A 111 -10.42 -4.81 7.51
CA HIS A 111 -9.50 -3.69 7.61
C HIS A 111 -8.05 -4.13 7.36
N THR A 112 -7.63 -5.27 7.94
CA THR A 112 -6.31 -5.87 7.69
C THR A 112 -6.08 -6.14 6.21
N ILE A 113 -7.05 -6.75 5.52
CA ILE A 113 -6.94 -7.06 4.08
C ILE A 113 -6.87 -5.77 3.25
N SER A 114 -7.71 -4.77 3.56
CA SER A 114 -7.68 -3.47 2.87
C SER A 114 -6.33 -2.76 3.03
N MET A 115 -5.74 -2.82 4.22
CA MET A 115 -4.42 -2.27 4.50
C MET A 115 -3.30 -3.07 3.82
N LEU A 116 -3.40 -4.40 3.79
CA LEU A 116 -2.47 -5.27 3.06
C LEU A 116 -2.39 -4.89 1.57
N MET A 117 -3.54 -4.63 0.95
CA MET A 117 -3.62 -4.22 -0.45
C MET A 117 -2.88 -2.91 -0.69
N LYS A 118 -3.06 -1.92 0.20
CA LYS A 118 -2.32 -0.65 0.13
C LYS A 118 -0.81 -0.88 0.28
N LEU A 119 -0.39 -1.71 1.23
CA LEU A 119 1.03 -1.98 1.46
C LEU A 119 1.69 -2.67 0.27
N HIS A 120 1.00 -3.67 -0.32
CA HIS A 120 1.49 -4.40 -1.48
C HIS A 120 1.67 -3.47 -2.68
N SER A 121 0.66 -2.64 -2.97
CA SER A 121 0.72 -1.67 -4.06
C SER A 121 1.83 -0.64 -3.87
N TYR A 122 1.99 -0.12 -2.64
CA TYR A 122 3.04 0.85 -2.34
C TYR A 122 4.45 0.27 -2.49
N SER A 123 4.66 -0.94 -1.96
CA SER A 123 5.98 -1.58 -1.99
C SER A 123 6.41 -1.95 -3.41
N PHE A 124 5.47 -2.42 -4.24
CA PHE A 124 5.72 -2.68 -5.67
C PHE A 124 6.11 -1.39 -6.41
N TYR A 125 5.33 -0.31 -6.23
CA TYR A 125 5.58 0.96 -6.90
C TYR A 125 6.92 1.59 -6.51
N CYS A 126 7.22 1.66 -5.21
CA CYS A 126 8.50 2.16 -4.73
C CYS A 126 9.69 1.28 -5.17
N GLY A 127 9.44 -0.02 -5.32
CA GLY A 127 10.41 -0.97 -5.85
C GLY A 127 10.83 -0.69 -7.29
N GLU A 128 9.83 -0.55 -8.16
CA GLU A 128 10.03 -0.17 -9.56
C GLU A 128 10.80 1.16 -9.65
N LEU A 129 10.37 2.17 -8.88
CA LEU A 129 10.99 3.49 -8.88
C LEU A 129 12.48 3.45 -8.49
N SER A 130 12.85 2.56 -7.56
CA SER A 130 14.24 2.36 -7.14
C SER A 130 15.10 1.78 -8.26
N GLU A 131 14.60 0.81 -9.02
CA GLU A 131 15.31 0.23 -10.17
C GLU A 131 15.48 1.27 -11.29
N TRP A 132 14.47 2.09 -11.57
CA TRP A 132 14.56 3.18 -12.54
C TRP A 132 15.59 4.25 -12.13
N ALA A 133 15.62 4.63 -10.86
CA ALA A 133 16.60 5.58 -10.34
C ALA A 133 18.04 5.04 -10.43
N LEU A 134 18.23 3.75 -10.12
CA LEU A 134 19.54 3.09 -10.23
C LEU A 134 19.99 2.99 -11.70
N ARG A 135 19.07 2.68 -12.61
CA ARG A 135 19.32 2.66 -14.05
C ARG A 135 19.73 4.03 -14.58
N LEU A 136 19.03 5.10 -14.18
CA LEU A 136 19.36 6.47 -14.56
C LEU A 136 20.76 6.86 -14.07
N LYS A 137 21.11 6.52 -12.82
CA LYS A 137 22.45 6.77 -12.28
C LYS A 137 23.55 6.07 -13.10
N TYR A 138 23.33 4.80 -13.47
CA TYR A 138 24.25 4.05 -14.32
C TYR A 138 24.42 4.67 -15.72
N LEU A 139 23.31 5.05 -16.37
CA LEU A 139 23.35 5.69 -17.69
C LEU A 139 24.10 7.03 -17.66
N LYS A 140 23.85 7.85 -16.62
CA LYS A 140 24.50 9.15 -16.45
C LYS A 140 26.00 9.01 -16.20
N GLU A 141 26.43 8.00 -15.46
CA GLU A 141 27.85 7.70 -15.24
C GLU A 141 28.54 7.18 -16.51
N MET A 142 27.85 6.35 -17.30
CA MET A 142 28.39 5.90 -18.59
C MET A 142 28.54 7.06 -19.57
N HIS A 143 27.51 7.93 -19.66
CA HIS A 143 27.55 9.13 -20.50
C HIS A 143 28.69 10.09 -20.11
N SER A 144 28.92 10.31 -18.80
CA SER A 144 30.01 11.17 -18.36
C SER A 144 31.40 10.59 -18.63
N LYS A 145 31.57 9.25 -18.52
CA LYS A 145 32.82 8.57 -18.88
C LYS A 145 33.11 8.67 -20.38
N LEU A 146 32.11 8.47 -21.24
CA LEU A 146 32.25 8.58 -22.69
C LEU A 146 32.60 10.02 -23.11
N ILE A 147 31.94 11.03 -22.55
CA ILE A 147 32.30 12.44 -22.79
C ILE A 147 33.74 12.74 -22.32
N GLY A 148 34.12 12.23 -21.14
CA GLY A 148 35.48 12.40 -20.62
C GLY A 148 36.55 11.70 -21.47
N ALA A 149 36.22 10.54 -22.04
CA ALA A 149 37.10 9.80 -22.94
C ALA A 149 37.21 10.46 -24.31
N SER A 150 36.09 10.90 -24.90
CA SER A 150 36.03 11.66 -26.15
C SER A 150 36.89 12.93 -26.07
N LYS A 151 36.75 13.74 -25.01
CA LYS A 151 37.61 14.93 -24.78
C LYS A 151 39.11 14.61 -24.62
N LYS A 152 39.45 13.36 -24.31
CA LYS A 152 40.84 12.89 -24.19
C LYS A 152 41.39 12.35 -25.52
N LEU A 153 40.52 12.03 -26.46
CA LEU A 153 40.75 11.42 -27.77
C LEU A 153 40.71 12.42 -28.93
N ASP A 154 40.61 13.73 -28.67
CA ASP A 154 40.71 14.86 -29.61
C ASP A 154 42.03 14.89 -30.44
N SER A 155 42.78 13.78 -30.53
CA SER A 155 43.92 13.59 -31.44
C SER A 155 43.68 12.62 -32.61
N GLU A 156 42.65 11.75 -32.65
CA GLU A 156 42.49 10.77 -33.76
C GLU A 156 41.03 10.44 -34.16
N CYS A 157 40.62 10.94 -35.34
CA CYS A 157 39.69 10.48 -36.39
C CYS A 157 38.46 9.52 -36.19
N ASP A 158 38.00 9.10 -35.01
CA ASP A 158 36.78 8.22 -34.88
C ASP A 158 35.54 8.93 -34.25
N GLU A 159 35.46 10.26 -34.39
CA GLU A 159 34.44 11.16 -33.79
C GLU A 159 32.98 10.77 -34.08
N SER A 160 32.70 10.13 -35.22
CA SER A 160 31.31 9.89 -35.66
C SER A 160 30.59 8.76 -34.91
N LYS A 161 31.31 7.72 -34.47
CA LYS A 161 30.71 6.56 -33.76
C LYS A 161 30.52 6.85 -32.28
N ASP A 162 31.51 7.49 -31.66
CA ASP A 162 31.45 7.89 -30.26
C ASP A 162 30.36 8.95 -30.03
N GLN A 163 30.19 9.88 -30.98
CA GLN A 163 29.12 10.87 -30.93
C GLN A 163 27.72 10.23 -31.08
N GLN A 164 27.57 9.22 -31.95
CA GLN A 164 26.32 8.46 -32.08
C GLN A 164 25.97 7.68 -30.79
N GLU A 165 26.95 7.07 -30.13
CA GLU A 165 26.76 6.38 -28.85
C GLU A 165 26.36 7.35 -27.72
N ILE A 166 26.96 8.54 -27.69
CA ILE A 166 26.63 9.61 -26.74
C ILE A 166 25.19 10.10 -26.95
N ASP A 167 24.79 10.38 -28.18
CA ASP A 167 23.42 10.84 -28.50
C ASP A 167 22.37 9.77 -28.17
N LYS A 168 22.70 8.49 -28.41
CA LYS A 168 21.84 7.36 -28.03
C LYS A 168 21.67 7.24 -26.52
N LEU A 169 22.75 7.40 -25.74
CA LEU A 169 22.68 7.40 -24.27
C LEU A 169 21.86 8.59 -23.75
N LYS A 170 22.06 9.78 -24.34
CA LYS A 170 21.32 10.98 -23.99
C LYS A 170 19.81 10.81 -24.23
N SER A 171 19.43 10.20 -25.35
CA SER A 171 18.04 9.84 -25.64
C SER A 171 17.47 8.85 -24.62
N GLN A 172 18.24 7.84 -24.20
CA GLN A 172 17.79 6.91 -23.16
C GLN A 172 17.63 7.58 -21.77
N ILE A 173 18.51 8.52 -21.43
CA ILE A 173 18.39 9.29 -20.19
C ILE A 173 17.13 10.15 -20.21
N ASP A 174 16.88 10.86 -21.32
CA ASP A 174 15.71 11.73 -21.48
C ASP A 174 14.39 10.93 -21.44
N GLN A 175 14.37 9.73 -22.04
CA GLN A 175 13.23 8.81 -21.90
C GLN A 175 12.98 8.45 -20.44
N VAL A 176 14.01 7.98 -19.72
CA VAL A 176 13.88 7.55 -18.32
C VAL A 176 13.52 8.72 -17.40
N GLU A 177 14.09 9.92 -17.61
CA GLU A 177 13.68 11.15 -16.91
C GLU A 177 12.24 11.54 -17.22
N GLY A 178 11.79 11.39 -18.47
CA GLY A 178 10.39 11.60 -18.85
C GLY A 178 9.43 10.65 -18.12
N TYR A 179 9.78 9.38 -17.96
CA TYR A 179 8.99 8.43 -17.17
C TYR A 179 8.96 8.76 -15.67
N LEU A 180 10.05 9.31 -15.11
CA LEU A 180 10.14 9.72 -13.71
C LEU A 180 9.42 11.05 -13.41
N ASN A 181 9.47 12.02 -14.34
CA ASN A 181 8.88 13.35 -14.19
C ASN A 181 7.44 13.45 -14.69
N SER A 182 6.93 12.43 -15.37
CA SER A 182 5.50 12.32 -15.67
C SER A 182 4.70 12.32 -14.35
N PRO A 183 3.87 13.35 -14.07
CA PRO A 183 3.00 13.35 -12.88
C PRO A 183 1.91 12.26 -12.95
N THR A 184 1.84 11.53 -14.06
CA THR A 184 0.93 10.43 -14.35
C THR A 184 1.71 9.30 -15.00
N GLY A 185 2.48 8.57 -14.19
CA GLY A 185 2.85 7.21 -14.56
C GLY A 185 1.57 6.37 -14.59
N ASN A 186 0.95 6.28 -15.78
CA ASN A 186 -0.21 5.47 -16.16
C ASN A 186 -0.81 4.60 -15.05
N ILE A 187 -1.93 5.07 -14.49
CA ILE A 187 -3.02 4.19 -14.08
C ILE A 187 -3.74 3.74 -15.34
#